data_AF-A0A1Z8B1N8-F1
#
_entry.id   AF-A0A1Z8B1N8-F1
#
_cell.length_a   1.000
_cell.length_b   1.000
_cell.length_c   1.000
_cell.angle_alpha   90.00
_cell.angle_beta   90.00
_cell.angle_gamma   90.00
#
_symmetry.space_group_name_H-M   'P 1'
#
loop_
_entity.id
_entity.type
_entity.pdbx_description
1 polymer ?
#
loop_
_entity_poly.entity_id
_entity_poly.type
_entity_poly.pdbx_seq_one_letter_code
_entity_poly.pdbx_strand_id
1 'polypeptide(L)'
;LFSILGTTYGGDGRTSFALPDLRGRAALHPGTGPGLTPRKLGQRSGTETATISVLQMPQHNHTATLDNGSASIKINTGDGTTNDPTGNFL
;
A
#
# COMPACT_ATOMS: atom_id res chain seq x y z
N LEU A 1 23.27 -24.79 -8.55
CA LEU A 1 22.06 -23.94 -8.47
C LEU A 1 20.79 -24.75 -8.73
N PHE A 2 20.65 -25.44 -9.87
CA PHE A 2 19.56 -26.41 -10.10
C PHE A 2 19.42 -27.44 -8.96
N SER A 3 20.55 -27.90 -8.40
CA SER A 3 20.61 -28.81 -7.26
C SER A 3 19.87 -28.34 -5.99
N ILE A 4 19.59 -27.04 -5.86
CA ILE A 4 18.93 -26.45 -4.68
C ILE A 4 17.46 -26.13 -4.96
N LEU A 5 17.15 -25.59 -6.14
CA LEU A 5 15.80 -25.13 -6.48
C LEU A 5 14.97 -26.15 -7.28
N GLY A 6 15.63 -27.12 -7.93
CA GLY A 6 14.98 -28.09 -8.81
C GLY A 6 14.15 -27.42 -9.91
N THR A 7 12.96 -27.96 -10.16
CA THR A 7 11.96 -27.43 -11.11
C THR A 7 10.86 -26.62 -10.41
N THR A 8 11.06 -26.22 -9.15
CA THR A 8 10.04 -25.55 -8.30
C THR A 8 9.44 -24.30 -8.96
N TYR A 9 10.24 -23.58 -9.75
CA TYR A 9 9.82 -22.36 -10.44
C TYR A 9 9.58 -22.56 -11.95
N GLY A 10 9.71 -23.80 -12.46
CA GLY A 10 9.59 -24.17 -13.87
C GLY A 10 10.87 -24.79 -14.46
N GLY A 11 10.81 -25.15 -15.74
CA GLY A 11 11.86 -25.86 -16.47
C GLY A 11 11.68 -27.39 -16.47
N ASP A 12 12.48 -28.07 -17.30
CA ASP A 12 12.44 -29.52 -17.51
C ASP A 12 13.37 -30.31 -16.56
N GLY A 13 14.16 -29.60 -15.76
CA GLY A 13 15.09 -30.17 -14.79
C GLY A 13 16.27 -30.93 -15.39
N ARG A 14 16.53 -30.75 -16.70
CA ARG A 14 17.67 -31.33 -17.40
C ARG A 14 18.48 -30.28 -18.14
N THR A 15 17.82 -29.53 -19.01
CA THR A 15 18.46 -28.52 -19.88
C THR A 15 18.00 -27.10 -19.58
N SER A 16 16.87 -26.97 -18.88
CA SER A 16 16.25 -25.70 -18.50
C SER A 16 15.85 -25.71 -17.03
N PHE A 17 16.04 -24.57 -16.38
CA PHE A 17 15.50 -24.29 -15.06
C PHE A 17 15.02 -22.84 -15.01
N ALA A 18 13.95 -22.58 -14.26
CA ALA A 18 13.43 -21.24 -14.07
C ALA A 18 13.83 -20.67 -12.70
N LEU A 19 13.92 -19.35 -12.63
CA LEU A 19 14.20 -18.60 -11.41
C LEU A 19 12.90 -18.06 -10.78
N PRO A 20 12.91 -17.76 -9.47
CA PRO A 20 11.81 -17.02 -8.86
C PRO A 20 11.62 -15.65 -9.53
N ASP A 21 10.43 -15.37 -10.05
CA ASP A 21 10.03 -14.03 -10.52
C ASP A 21 9.25 -13.31 -9.41
N LEU A 22 9.90 -12.34 -8.77
CA LEU A 22 9.34 -11.58 -7.64
C LEU A 22 8.82 -10.19 -8.04
N ARG A 23 8.78 -9.86 -9.33
CA ARG A 23 8.22 -8.57 -9.76
C ARG A 23 6.74 -8.50 -9.36
N GLY A 24 6.37 -7.42 -8.67
CA GLY A 24 5.03 -7.24 -8.09
C GLY A 24 4.69 -8.21 -6.93
N ARG A 25 5.70 -8.83 -6.29
CA ARG A 25 5.50 -9.84 -5.24
C ARG A 25 6.42 -9.65 -4.04
N ALA A 26 5.93 -10.04 -2.87
CA ALA A 26 6.73 -10.19 -1.67
C ALA A 26 7.06 -11.67 -1.42
N ALA A 27 8.28 -11.96 -0.98
CA ALA A 27 8.68 -13.31 -0.59
C ALA A 27 8.12 -13.67 0.80
N LEU A 28 7.71 -14.92 0.96
CA LEU A 28 7.24 -15.50 2.22
C LEU A 28 7.98 -16.80 2.48
N HIS A 29 8.30 -17.08 3.75
CA HIS A 29 8.95 -18.32 4.13
C HIS A 29 7.99 -19.53 3.90
N PRO A 30 8.45 -20.63 3.28
CA PRO A 30 7.63 -21.83 3.11
C PRO A 30 7.41 -22.55 4.45
N GLY A 31 6.31 -23.27 4.61
CA GLY A 31 6.08 -24.13 5.77
C GLY A 31 4.68 -24.02 6.37
N THR A 32 4.57 -24.52 7.59
CA THR A 32 3.31 -24.70 8.33
C THR A 32 3.46 -24.14 9.75
N GLY A 33 3.59 -22.82 9.86
CA GLY A 33 3.66 -22.16 11.16
C GLY A 33 2.39 -22.42 11.99
N PRO A 34 2.47 -22.50 13.33
CA PRO A 34 1.30 -22.71 14.19
C PRO A 34 0.22 -21.65 13.93
N GLY A 35 -1.03 -22.09 13.71
CA GLY A 35 -2.16 -21.21 13.42
C GLY A 35 -2.18 -20.59 12.01
N LEU A 36 -1.23 -20.95 11.13
CA LEU A 36 -1.17 -20.46 9.76
C LEU A 36 -1.54 -21.53 8.75
N THR A 37 -2.05 -21.10 7.59
CA THR A 37 -2.23 -21.98 6.44
C THR A 37 -0.88 -22.44 5.88
N PRO A 38 -0.73 -23.71 5.48
CA PRO A 38 0.48 -24.20 4.81
C PRO A 38 0.83 -23.39 3.55
N ARG A 39 2.11 -23.03 3.40
CA ARG A 39 2.66 -22.38 2.21
C ARG A 39 3.76 -23.23 1.59
N LYS A 40 3.58 -23.69 0.35
CA LYS A 40 4.63 -24.43 -0.38
C LYS A 40 5.63 -23.45 -1.02
N LEU A 41 6.89 -23.84 -1.10
CA LEU A 41 7.89 -23.07 -1.84
C LEU A 41 7.48 -22.93 -3.31
N GLY A 42 7.64 -21.74 -3.89
CA GLY A 42 7.21 -21.44 -5.26
C GLY A 42 5.70 -21.19 -5.44
N GLN A 43 4.89 -21.33 -4.38
CA GLN A 43 3.46 -21.04 -4.47
C GLN A 43 3.19 -19.55 -4.69
N ARG A 44 2.32 -19.23 -5.65
CA ARG A 44 1.84 -17.88 -5.94
C ARG A 44 0.49 -17.67 -5.26
N SER A 45 0.31 -16.53 -4.57
CA SER A 45 -0.91 -16.17 -3.85
C SER A 45 -1.07 -14.65 -3.80
N GLY A 46 -2.29 -14.17 -3.49
CA GLY A 46 -2.61 -12.75 -3.36
C GLY A 46 -2.87 -12.05 -4.71
N THR A 47 -3.07 -10.74 -4.64
CA THR A 47 -3.26 -9.85 -5.79
C THR A 47 -2.20 -8.76 -5.77
N GLU A 48 -1.78 -8.30 -6.94
CA GLU A 48 -0.81 -7.19 -7.07
C GLU A 48 -1.46 -5.84 -6.76
N THR A 49 -2.75 -5.71 -7.05
CA THR A 49 -3.52 -4.49 -6.80
C THR A 49 -4.72 -4.82 -5.92
N ALA A 50 -5.02 -3.92 -4.98
CA ALA A 50 -6.21 -3.99 -4.15
C ALA A 50 -6.67 -2.56 -3.80
N THR A 51 -7.98 -2.32 -3.88
CA THR A 51 -8.59 -1.08 -3.39
C THR A 51 -8.96 -1.26 -1.92
N ILE A 52 -8.50 -0.36 -1.04
CA ILE A 52 -8.79 -0.41 0.39
C ILE A 52 -9.98 0.50 0.69
N SER A 53 -11.02 -0.05 1.31
CA SER A 53 -12.16 0.70 1.83
C SER A 53 -11.94 1.15 3.28
N VAL A 54 -12.75 2.09 3.76
CA VAL A 54 -12.70 2.57 5.16
C VAL A 54 -12.90 1.43 6.16
N LEU A 55 -13.75 0.45 5.85
CA LEU A 55 -13.99 -0.71 6.71
C LEU A 55 -12.80 -1.67 6.81
N GLN A 56 -11.81 -1.54 5.92
CA GLN A 56 -10.59 -2.35 5.93
C GLN A 56 -9.41 -1.63 6.62
N MET A 57 -9.64 -0.40 7.12
CA MET A 57 -8.65 0.35 7.89
C MET A 57 -9.02 0.32 9.38
N PRO A 58 -8.05 0.13 10.29
CA PRO A 58 -8.27 0.35 11.71
C PRO A 58 -8.79 1.77 11.99
N GLN A 59 -9.65 1.91 13.00
CA GLN A 59 -10.11 3.22 13.46
C GLN A 59 -8.90 4.05 13.90
N HIS A 60 -8.77 5.25 13.34
CA HIS A 60 -7.70 6.19 13.65
C HIS A 60 -8.28 7.61 13.76
N ASN A 61 -7.53 8.50 14.42
CA ASN A 61 -7.92 9.90 14.61
C ASN A 61 -6.72 10.82 14.32
N HIS A 62 -6.99 12.00 13.78
CA HIS A 62 -6.00 13.05 13.56
C HIS A 62 -6.39 14.28 14.39
N THR A 63 -5.83 14.41 15.59
CA THR A 63 -6.03 15.61 16.40
C THR A 63 -5.23 16.76 15.79
N ALA A 64 -5.91 17.86 15.44
CA ALA A 64 -5.23 19.08 15.03
C ALA A 64 -4.63 19.77 16.27
N THR A 65 -3.32 19.99 16.27
CA THR A 65 -2.64 20.80 17.30
C THR A 65 -2.44 22.21 16.75
N LEU A 66 -3.01 23.20 17.44
CA LEU A 66 -2.76 24.62 17.19
C LEU A 66 -1.75 25.09 18.23
N ASP A 67 -0.62 25.66 17.78
CA ASP A 67 0.35 26.30 18.69
C ASP A 67 -0.25 27.62 19.19
N ASN A 68 -0.79 27.62 20.42
CA ASN A 68 -1.30 28.78 21.19
C ASN A 68 -1.96 29.92 20.38
N GLY A 69 -2.66 29.58 19.31
CA GLY A 69 -3.11 30.54 18.30
C GLY A 69 -4.50 30.19 17.78
N SER A 70 -5.34 31.21 17.66
CA SER A 70 -6.64 31.09 17.02
C SER A 70 -6.46 30.91 15.51
N ALA A 71 -7.08 29.87 14.94
CA ALA A 71 -7.26 29.76 13.49
C ALA A 71 -8.26 30.84 13.04
N SER A 72 -7.76 32.03 12.69
CA SER A 72 -8.61 33.08 12.13
C SER A 72 -8.79 32.85 10.64
N ILE A 73 -10.00 32.44 10.24
CA ILE A 73 -10.42 32.52 8.84
C ILE A 73 -10.76 33.99 8.62
N LYS A 74 -9.96 34.67 7.81
CA LYS A 74 -10.25 36.05 7.41
C LYS A 74 -11.40 36.01 6.41
N ILE A 75 -12.55 36.53 6.83
CA ILE A 75 -13.78 36.64 6.02
C ILE A 75 -13.98 38.12 5.69
N ASN A 76 -14.30 38.44 4.44
CA ASN A 76 -14.73 39.76 4.04
C ASN A 76 -16.22 39.95 4.36
N THR A 77 -16.56 40.91 5.21
CA THR A 77 -17.97 41.23 5.55
C THR A 77 -18.51 42.46 4.81
N GLY A 78 -17.74 43.01 3.86
CA GLY A 78 -18.20 44.10 2.98
C GLY A 78 -18.98 43.58 1.79
N ASP A 79 -19.86 44.42 1.23
CA ASP A 79 -20.57 44.11 -0.01
C ASP A 79 -19.58 43.85 -1.16
N GLY A 80 -19.79 42.77 -1.90
CA GLY A 80 -18.97 42.39 -3.06
C GLY A 80 -19.15 43.42 -4.20
N THR A 81 -18.25 44.41 -4.24
CA THR A 81 -18.30 45.51 -5.24
C THR A 81 -17.30 45.33 -6.38
N THR A 82 -16.50 44.25 -6.36
CA THR A 82 -15.48 43.96 -7.39
C THR A 82 -15.44 42.48 -7.74
N ASN A 83 -15.13 42.18 -9.01
CA ASN A 83 -14.91 40.83 -9.52
C ASN A 83 -13.42 40.41 -9.44
N ASP A 84 -12.57 41.23 -8.82
CA ASP A 84 -11.12 41.00 -8.71
C ASP A 84 -10.76 40.56 -7.27
N PRO A 85 -10.22 39.34 -7.07
CA PRO A 85 -9.89 38.81 -5.74
C PRO A 85 -8.49 39.26 -5.29
N THR A 86 -8.14 40.53 -5.45
CA THR A 86 -6.84 41.04 -4.98
C THR A 86 -6.86 41.19 -3.46
N GLY A 87 -6.36 40.17 -2.75
CA GLY A 87 -6.22 40.17 -1.28
C GLY A 87 -6.67 38.91 -0.54
N ASN A 88 -7.15 37.87 -1.23
CA ASN A 88 -7.48 36.53 -0.71
C ASN A 88 -8.03 36.47 0.73
N PHE A 89 -9.19 37.09 0.96
CA PHE A 89 -10.08 36.74 2.07
C PHE A 89 -11.35 36.11 1.49
N LEU A 90 -11.87 35.08 2.16
CA LEU A 90 -13.13 34.42 1.76
C LEU A 90 -14.32 35.37 1.90
#